data_AF-X7ZT45-F1
#
_entry.id   AF-X7ZT45-F1
#
_cell.length_a   1.000
_cell.length_b   1.000
_cell.length_c   1.000
_cell.angle_alpha   90.00
_cell.angle_beta   90.00
_cell.angle_gamma   90.00
#
_symmetry.space_group_name_H-M   'P 1'
#
loop_
_entity.id
_entity.type
_entity.pdbx_description
1 polymer ?
#
loop_
_entity_poly.entity_id
_entity_poly.type
_entity_poly.pdbx_seq_one_letter_code
_entity_poly.pdbx_strand_id
1 'polypeptide(L)' 'MAVKSLTGFAGAVHEAVVAVLDAIVTAGDDRREHLEHAKRAIEKALHDSRSGAEWYLAEHLRQGIKDVEARTRDAA' A
#
# COMPACT_ATOMS: atom_id res chain seq x y z
N MET A 1 11.52 -22.88 2.15
CA MET A 1 11.54 -21.48 2.62
C MET A 1 10.27 -21.25 3.43
N ALA A 2 10.37 -21.00 4.73
CA ALA A 2 9.21 -20.69 5.55
C ALA A 2 8.88 -19.21 5.38
N VAL A 3 7.89 -18.89 4.55
CA VAL A 3 7.23 -17.58 4.60
C VAL A 3 6.59 -17.54 5.99
N LYS A 4 7.24 -16.87 6.94
CA LYS A 4 6.57 -16.51 8.20
C LYS A 4 5.33 -15.77 7.77
N SER A 5 4.14 -16.28 8.14
CA SER A 5 2.88 -15.57 7.93
C SER A 5 3.05 -14.18 8.55
N LEU A 6 3.29 -13.18 7.71
CA LEU A 6 3.43 -11.80 8.14
C LEU A 6 2.04 -11.37 8.59
N THR A 7 1.83 -11.28 9.90
CA THR A 7 0.55 -10.87 10.51
C THR A 7 0.68 -9.48 11.12
N GLY A 8 -0.45 -8.78 11.26
CA GLY A 8 -0.50 -7.42 11.80
C GLY A 8 0.19 -6.42 10.87
N PHE A 9 0.87 -5.43 11.47
CA PHE A 9 1.54 -4.33 10.75
C PHE A 9 2.37 -4.80 9.55
N ALA A 10 3.29 -5.75 9.75
CA ALA A 10 4.20 -6.17 8.69
C ALA A 10 3.49 -6.89 7.53
N GLY A 11 2.38 -7.59 7.82
CA GLY A 11 1.52 -8.18 6.80
C GLY A 11 0.79 -7.12 6.00
N ALA A 12 0.19 -6.15 6.69
CA ALA A 12 -0.52 -5.04 6.08
C ALA A 12 0.40 -4.15 5.20
N VAL A 13 1.63 -3.89 5.65
CA VAL A 13 2.63 -3.18 4.85
C VAL A 13 3.03 -3.98 3.61
N HIS A 14 3.23 -5.30 3.75
CA HIS A 14 3.54 -6.15 2.60
C HIS A 14 2.39 -6.15 1.58
N GLU A 15 1.15 -6.34 2.02
CA GLU A 15 -0.06 -6.27 1.19
C GLU A 15 -0.14 -4.92 0.45
N ALA A 16 0.11 -3.80 1.15
CA ALA A 16 0.07 -2.47 0.56
C ALA A 16 1.14 -2.30 -0.54
N VAL A 17 2.37 -2.74 -0.30
CA VAL A 17 3.47 -2.62 -1.27
C VAL A 17 3.21 -3.48 -2.50
N VAL A 18 2.76 -4.72 -2.33
CA VAL A 18 2.41 -5.60 -3.46
C VAL A 18 1.32 -4.97 -4.31
N ALA A 19 0.25 -4.48 -3.69
CA ALA A 19 -0.85 -3.83 -4.40
C ALA A 19 -0.40 -2.56 -5.15
N VAL A 20 0.54 -1.77 -4.61
CA VAL A 20 1.13 -0.63 -5.35
C VAL A 20 1.94 -1.09 -6.55
N LEU A 21 2.75 -2.14 -6.41
CA LEU A 21 3.53 -2.69 -7.53
C LEU A 21 2.60 -3.21 -8.63
N ASP A 22 1.53 -3.91 -8.27
CA ASP A 22 0.50 -4.36 -9.22
C ASP A 22 -0.16 -3.17 -9.92
N ALA A 23 -0.49 -2.10 -9.19
CA ALA A 23 -1.03 -0.87 -9.76
C ALA A 23 -0.06 -0.15 -10.73
N ILE A 24 1.26 -0.30 -10.53
CA ILE A 24 2.27 0.30 -11.43
C ILE A 24 2.36 -0.46 -12.76
N VAL A 25 2.19 -1.78 -12.74
CA VAL A 25 2.34 -2.63 -13.93
C VAL A 25 1.03 -2.84 -14.71
N THR A 26 -0.11 -2.47 -14.13
CA THR A 26 -1.44 -2.56 -14.74
C THR A 26 -1.95 -1.18 -15.21
N ALA A 27 -3.03 -1.17 -15.99
CA ALA A 27 -3.66 0.04 -16.51
C ALA A 27 -5.19 -0.03 -16.39
N GLY A 28 -5.87 1.11 -16.51
CA GLY A 28 -7.34 1.17 -16.50
C GLY A 28 -7.95 0.76 -15.15
N ASP A 29 -9.02 -0.02 -15.20
CA ASP A 29 -9.81 -0.39 -14.01
C ASP A 29 -9.04 -1.31 -13.05
N ASP A 30 -8.22 -2.23 -13.57
CA ASP A 30 -7.38 -3.13 -12.75
C ASP A 30 -6.41 -2.31 -11.88
N ARG A 31 -5.77 -1.29 -12.48
CA ARG A 31 -4.90 -0.37 -11.75
C ARG A 31 -5.65 0.33 -10.60
N ARG A 32 -6.89 0.76 -10.85
CA ARG A 32 -7.71 1.43 -9.84
C ARG A 32 -8.05 0.48 -8.68
N GLU A 33 -8.38 -0.76 -8.98
CA GLU A 33 -8.64 -1.79 -7.96
C GLU A 33 -7.40 -2.03 -7.10
N HIS A 34 -6.23 -2.16 -7.73
CA HIS A 34 -4.96 -2.32 -7.01
C HIS A 34 -4.61 -1.12 -6.12
N LEU A 35 -4.87 0.12 -6.58
CA LEU A 35 -4.69 1.31 -5.75
C LEU A 35 -5.64 1.35 -4.55
N GLU A 36 -6.91 1.00 -4.72
CA GLU A 36 -7.87 0.91 -3.62
C GLU A 36 -7.50 -0.20 -2.63
N HIS A 37 -6.98 -1.32 -3.12
CA HIS A 37 -6.46 -2.39 -2.27
C HIS A 37 -5.24 -1.90 -1.46
N ALA A 38 -4.30 -1.20 -2.09
CA ALA A 38 -3.14 -0.61 -1.41
C ALA A 38 -3.57 0.37 -0.30
N LYS A 39 -4.58 1.20 -0.55
CA LYS A 39 -5.14 2.13 0.45
C LYS A 39 -5.73 1.40 1.66
N ARG A 40 -6.52 0.35 1.44
CA ARG A 40 -7.09 -0.44 2.54
C ARG A 40 -6.02 -1.15 3.37
N ALA A 41 -5.02 -1.71 2.70
CA ALA A 41 -3.90 -2.36 3.36
C ALA A 41 -3.08 -1.36 4.20
N ILE A 42 -2.87 -0.13 3.70
CA ILE A 42 -2.14 0.88 4.49
C ILE A 42 -2.95 1.43 5.67
N GLU A 43 -4.27 1.54 5.54
CA GLU A 43 -5.15 1.88 6.66
C GLU A 43 -5.10 0.81 7.76
N LYS A 44 -5.07 -0.46 7.38
CA LYS A 44 -4.85 -1.58 8.31
C LYS A 44 -3.47 -1.51 8.96
N ALA A 45 -2.42 -1.16 8.21
CA ALA A 45 -1.08 -0.97 8.78
C ALA A 45 -1.04 0.19 9.79
N LEU A 46 -1.69 1.32 9.48
CA LEU A 46 -1.81 2.44 10.42
C LEU A 46 -2.56 2.04 11.70
N HIS A 47 -3.62 1.24 11.57
CA HIS A 47 -4.38 0.71 12.71
C HIS A 47 -3.57 -0.27 13.56
N ASP A 48 -2.81 -1.17 12.92
CA ASP A 48 -2.03 -2.21 13.59
C ASP A 48 -0.69 -1.72 14.14
N SER A 49 -0.29 -0.48 13.82
CA SER A 49 0.95 0.14 14.28
C SER A 49 1.00 0.26 15.80
N ARG A 50 2.09 -0.20 16.41
CA ARG A 50 2.35 -0.21 17.85
C ARG A 50 3.48 0.72 18.27
N SER A 51 4.15 1.36 17.32
CA SER A 51 5.24 2.30 17.58
C SER A 51 5.18 3.53 16.67
N GLY A 52 5.81 4.63 17.09
CA GLY A 52 5.93 5.82 16.25
C GLY A 52 6.68 5.57 14.94
N ALA A 53 7.63 4.62 14.93
CA ALA A 53 8.36 4.23 13.73
C ALA A 53 7.48 3.47 12.73
N GLU A 54 6.65 2.54 13.22
CA GLU A 54 5.67 1.81 12.39
C GLU A 54 4.63 2.78 11.81
N TRP A 55 4.12 3.69 12.63
CA TRP A 55 3.16 4.69 12.18
C TRP A 55 3.77 5.60 11.11
N TYR A 56 4.99 6.08 11.33
CA TYR A 56 5.72 6.91 10.38
C TYR A 56 5.94 6.19 9.05
N LEU A 57 6.35 4.92 9.08
CA LEU A 57 6.52 4.12 7.87
C LEU A 57 5.20 3.97 7.11
N ALA A 58 4.10 3.67 7.81
CA ALA A 58 2.81 3.50 7.17
C ALA A 58 2.27 4.82 6.58
N GLU A 59 2.45 5.94 7.28
CA GLU A 59 2.05 7.25 6.74
C GLU A 59 2.93 7.65 5.56
N HIS A 60 4.23 7.34 5.57
CA HIS A 60 5.11 7.59 4.43
C HIS A 60 4.66 6.80 3.18
N LEU A 61 4.33 5.52 3.36
CA LEU A 61 3.78 4.68 2.29
C LEU A 61 2.43 5.21 1.78
N ARG A 62 1.56 5.70 2.67
CA ARG A 62 0.29 6.32 2.30
C ARG A 62 0.49 7.54 1.39
N GLN A 63 1.48 8.37 1.66
CA GLN A 63 1.82 9.50 0.78
C GLN A 63 2.35 9.01 -0.57
N GLY A 64 3.22 7.98 -0.58
CA GLY A 64 3.68 7.36 -1.82
C GLY A 64 2.54 6.80 -2.69
N ILE A 65 1.53 6.18 -2.08
CA ILE A 65 0.33 5.70 -2.79
C ILE A 65 -0.43 6.86 -3.44
N LYS A 66 -0.60 7.98 -2.72
CA LYS A 66 -1.25 9.18 -3.27
C LYS A 66 -0.46 9.77 -4.43
N ASP A 67 0.87 9.76 -4.37
CA ASP A 67 1.71 10.24 -5.45
C ASP A 67 1.58 9.37 -6.71
N VAL A 68 1.53 8.04 -6.55
CA VAL A 68 1.27 7.10 -7.66
C VAL A 68 -0.10 7.33 -8.26
N GLU A 69 -1.12 7.56 -7.43
CA GLU A 69 -2.47 7.89 -7.88
C GLU A 69 -2.50 9.24 -8.64
N ALA A 70 -1.86 10.28 -8.09
CA ALA A 70 -1.83 11.62 -8.69
C ALA A 70 -1.14 11.63 -10.06
N ARG A 71 0.00 10.94 -10.20
CA ARG A 71 0.69 10.79 -11.50
C ARG A 71 -0.14 10.09 -12.57
N THR A 72 -1.17 9.34 -12.18
CA THR A 72 -2.15 8.75 -13.11
C THR A 72 -3.01 9.82 -13.76
N ARG A 73 -3.38 10.86 -12.99
CA ARG A 73 -4.30 11.90 -13.43
C ARG A 73 -3.67 12.84 -14.46
N ASP A 74 -2.36 13.05 -14.38
CA ASP A 74 -1.61 13.85 -15.35
C ASP A 74 -1.28 13.09 -16.65
N ALA A 75 -1.43 11.76 -16.67
CA ALA A 75 -1.10 10.92 -17.83
C ALA A 75 -2.31 10.57 -18.71
N ALA A 76 -3.50 11.12 -18.42
CA ALA A 76 -4.76 10.93 -19.15
C ALA A 76 -5.21 12.25 -19.80
#